data_AF-A0A2E8VGC8-F1
#
_entry.id   AF-A0A2E8VGC8-F1
#
_cell.length_a   1.000
_cell.length_b   1.000
_cell.length_c   1.000
_cell.angle_alpha   90.00
_cell.angle_beta   90.00
_cell.angle_gamma   90.00
#
_symmetry.space_group_name_H-M   'P 1'
#
loop_
_entity.id
_entity.type
_entity.pdbx_description
1 polymer ?
#
loop_
_entity_poly.entity_id
_entity_poly.type
_entity_poly.pdbx_seq_one_letter_code
_entity_poly.pdbx_strand_id
1 'polypeptide(L)' 'MAHFSSQPISNTIIAELTNSNNRGIGYGINFFLSMGIGSIAALIGGIIAMNYGTTIVFISLGFLLIPALLTSYIIILKT' A
#
# COMPACT_ATOMS: atom_id res chain seq x y z
N MET A 1 9.49 -16.34 -3.72
CA MET A 1 10.57 -15.38 -3.39
C MET A 1 10.20 -13.91 -3.66
N ALA A 2 9.21 -13.60 -4.49
CA ALA A 2 8.85 -12.21 -4.86
C ALA A 2 8.07 -11.39 -3.81
N HIS A 3 7.57 -12.00 -2.72
CA HIS A 3 6.78 -11.28 -1.70
C HIS A 3 7.62 -10.58 -0.61
N PHE A 4 8.94 -10.80 -0.58
CA PHE A 4 9.84 -10.17 0.41
C PHE A 4 10.64 -9.00 -0.14
N SER A 5 10.45 -8.63 -1.41
CA SER A 5 11.23 -7.55 -2.05
C SER A 5 10.66 -6.16 -1.76
N SER A 6 9.35 -6.05 -1.51
CA SER A 6 8.69 -4.75 -1.31
C SER A 6 9.17 -4.02 -0.06
N GLN A 7 9.42 -4.75 1.03
CA GLN A 7 9.81 -4.15 2.32
C GLN A 7 11.26 -3.63 2.32
N PRO A 8 12.28 -4.37 1.81
CA PRO A 8 13.61 -3.83 1.60
C PRO A 8 13.62 -2.63 0.63
N ILE A 9 12.92 -2.72 -0.51
CA ILE A 9 12.86 -1.62 -1.49
C ILE A 9 12.26 -0.36 -0.86
N SER A 10 11.11 -0.48 -0.19
CA SER A 10 10.46 0.65 0.48
C SER A 10 11.36 1.28 1.53
N ASN A 11 12.06 0.46 2.34
CA ASN A 11 12.94 0.97 3.37
C ASN A 11 14.18 1.67 2.80
N THR A 12 14.78 1.14 1.72
CA THR A 12 15.91 1.78 1.05
C THR A 12 15.52 3.14 0.46
N ILE A 13 14.36 3.25 -0.19
CA ILE A 13 13.87 4.51 -0.74
C ILE A 13 13.65 5.55 0.37
N ILE A 14 13.02 5.16 1.48
CA ILE A 14 12.84 6.06 2.63
C ILE A 14 14.20 6.48 3.18
N ALA A 15 15.16 5.56 3.25
CA ALA A 15 16.50 5.86 3.71
C ALA A 15 17.18 6.89 2.80
N GLU A 16 17.13 6.72 1.48
CA GLU A 16 17.72 7.65 0.51
C GLU A 16 17.05 9.04 0.53
N LEU A 17 15.74 9.10 0.75
CA LEU A 17 14.98 10.35 0.76
C LEU A 17 14.97 11.09 2.10
N THR A 18 15.49 10.50 3.18
CA THR A 18 15.47 11.11 4.53
C THR A 18 16.86 11.25 5.13
N ASN A 19 17.09 12.34 5.87
CA ASN A 19 18.32 12.56 6.63
C ASN A 19 18.42 11.56 7.80
N SER A 20 19.63 11.10 8.14
CA SER A 20 19.89 10.11 9.19
C SER A 20 19.22 10.44 10.53
N ASN A 21 19.15 11.73 10.89
CA ASN A 21 18.55 12.17 12.15
C ASN A 21 17.01 12.03 12.17
N ASN A 22 16.36 12.04 11.01
CA ASN A 22 14.90 12.04 10.86
C ASN A 22 14.36 10.75 10.22
N ARG A 23 15.23 9.81 9.85
CA ARG A 23 14.88 8.58 9.13
C ARG A 23 13.88 7.71 9.90
N GLY A 24 13.95 7.71 11.23
CA GLY A 24 12.97 7.04 12.09
C GLY A 24 11.54 7.58 11.91
N ILE A 25 11.38 8.89 11.73
CA ILE A 25 10.09 9.53 11.43
C ILE A 25 9.61 9.10 10.04
N GLY A 26 10.50 9.05 9.05
CA GLY A 26 10.19 8.56 7.70
C GLY A 26 9.64 7.14 7.69
N TYR A 27 10.28 6.21 8.43
CA TYR A 27 9.76 4.86 8.60
C TYR A 27 8.43 4.82 9.36
N GLY A 28 8.30 5.62 10.43
CA GLY A 28 7.07 5.71 11.21
C GLY A 28 5.87 6.17 10.38
N ILE A 29 6.06 7.17 9.51
CA ILE A 29 5.01 7.63 8.59
C ILE A 29 4.65 6.53 7.59
N ASN A 30 5.63 5.87 6.97
CA ASN A 30 5.37 4.77 6.03
C ASN A 30 4.61 3.60 6.68
N PHE A 31 5.00 3.24 7.90
CA PHE A 31 4.33 2.22 8.70
C PHE A 31 2.90 2.63 9.06
N PHE A 32 2.69 3.85 9.54
CA PHE A 32 1.37 4.36 9.88
C PHE A 32 0.45 4.42 8.67
N LEU A 33 0.92 4.88 7.52
CA LEU A 33 0.12 4.90 6.29
C LEU A 33 -0.21 3.48 5.83
N SER A 34 0.77 2.56 5.85
CA SER A 34 0.56 1.18 5.40
C SER A 34 -0.39 0.40 6.32
N MET A 35 -0.17 0.45 7.63
CA MET A 35 -0.95 -0.32 8.61
C MET A 35 -2.21 0.43 9.06
N GLY A 36 -2.11 1.72 9.33
CA GLY A 36 -3.21 2.56 9.81
C GLY A 36 -4.29 2.73 8.75
N ILE A 37 -3.94 3.22 7.56
CA ILE A 37 -4.92 3.35 6.47
C ILE A 37 -5.33 1.95 5.96
N GLY A 38 -4.38 1.00 5.91
CA GLY A 38 -4.67 -0.39 5.58
C GLY A 38 -5.73 -1.03 6.49
N SER A 39 -5.76 -0.66 7.77
CA SER A 39 -6.77 -1.16 8.71
C SER A 39 -8.19 -0.69 8.38
N ILE A 40 -8.34 0.50 7.81
CA ILE A 40 -9.64 1.02 7.35
C ILE A 40 -10.13 0.19 6.16
N ALA A 41 -9.23 -0.22 5.26
CA ALA A 41 -9.58 -1.13 4.16
C ALA A 41 -10.06 -2.49 4.68
N ALA A 42 -9.45 -3.02 5.75
CA ALA A 42 -9.91 -4.24 6.39
C ALA A 42 -11.30 -4.08 7.03
N LEU A 43 -11.58 -2.94 7.68
CA LEU A 43 -12.90 -2.63 8.22
C LEU A 43 -13.96 -2.59 7.12
N ILE A 44 -13.72 -1.85 6.03
CA ILE A 44 -14.63 -1.74 4.89
C ILE A 44 -14.83 -3.11 4.24
N GLY A 45 -13.75 -3.88 4.05
CA GLY A 45 -13.81 -5.25 3.53
C GLY A 45 -14.66 -6.17 4.40
N GLY A 46 -14.56 -6.05 5.73
CA GLY A 46 -15.41 -6.77 6.68
C GLY A 46 -16.88 -6.40 6.56
N ILE A 47 -17.19 -5.11 6.46
CA ILE A 47 -18.57 -4.62 6.25
C ILE A 47 -19.16 -5.17 4.94
N ILE A 48 -18.38 -5.15 3.85
CA ILE A 48 -18.82 -5.68 2.56
C ILE A 48 -19.01 -7.20 2.66
N ALA A 49 -18.08 -7.92 3.30
CA ALA A 49 -18.17 -9.37 3.48
C ALA A 49 -19.45 -9.78 4.24
N MET A 50 -19.80 -9.05 5.30
CA MET A 50 -21.01 -9.35 6.10
C MET A 50 -22.31 -9.13 5.33
N ASN A 51 -22.37 -8.12 4.46
CA ASN A 51 -23.61 -7.76 3.75
C ASN A 51 -23.75 -8.43 2.38
N TYR A 52 -22.63 -8.72 1.71
CA TYR A 52 -22.60 -9.10 0.29
C TYR A 52 -21.74 -10.35 0.01
N GLY A 53 -21.13 -10.94 1.04
CA GLY A 53 -20.24 -12.08 0.91
C GLY A 53 -18.81 -11.71 0.47
N THR A 54 -17.89 -12.64 0.65
CA THR A 54 -16.45 -12.43 0.39
C THR A 54 -16.13 -12.31 -1.10
N THR A 55 -16.95 -12.87 -1.99
CA THR A 55 -16.78 -12.75 -3.45
C THR A 55 -16.75 -11.29 -3.90
N ILE A 56 -17.68 -10.47 -3.39
CA ILE A 56 -17.76 -9.05 -3.75
C ILE A 56 -16.54 -8.29 -3.21
N VAL A 57 -16.01 -8.66 -2.04
CA VAL A 57 -14.76 -8.08 -1.51
C VAL A 57 -13.60 -8.27 -2.48
N PHE A 58 -13.40 -9.49 -2.99
CA PHE A 58 -12.32 -9.77 -3.93
C PHE A 58 -12.49 -9.05 -5.27
N ILE A 59 -13.73 -8.96 -5.77
CA ILE A 59 -14.04 -8.18 -6.98
C ILE A 59 -13.70 -6.70 -6.75
N SER A 60 -14.10 -6.12 -5.61
CA SER A 60 -13.79 -4.74 -5.26
C SER A 60 -12.28 -4.50 -5.14
N LEU A 61 -11.53 -5.40 -4.51
CA LEU A 61 -10.07 -5.34 -4.45
C LEU A 61 -9.44 -5.39 -5.85
N GLY A 62 -9.97 -6.23 -6.75
CA GLY A 62 -9.52 -6.31 -8.14
C GLY A 62 -9.73 -4.99 -8.89
N PHE A 63 -10.88 -4.35 -8.74
CA PHE A 63 -11.13 -3.04 -9.37
C PHE A 63 -10.22 -1.94 -8.82
N LEU A 64 -9.87 -1.97 -7.52
CA LEU A 64 -8.94 -1.03 -6.91
C LEU A 64 -7.51 -1.14 -7.45
N LEU A 65 -7.13 -2.26 -8.07
CA LEU A 65 -5.82 -2.41 -8.71
C LEU A 65 -5.71 -1.64 -10.02
N ILE A 66 -6.82 -1.35 -10.71
CA ILE A 66 -6.81 -0.61 -11.98
C ILE A 66 -6.18 0.79 -11.82
N PRO A 67 -6.67 1.66 -10.90
CA PRO A 67 -6.04 2.96 -10.70
C PRO A 67 -4.60 2.84 -10.19
N ALA A 68 -4.27 1.85 -9.37
CA ALA A 68 -2.91 1.62 -8.90
C ALA A 68 -1.94 1.25 -10.03
N LEU A 69 -2.40 0.42 -10.98
CA LEU A 69 -1.63 0.06 -12.17
C LEU A 69 -1.44 1.28 -13.07
N LEU A 70 -2.50 2.07 -13.29
CA LEU A 70 -2.43 3.28 -14.12
C LEU A 70 -1.46 4.31 -13.54
N THR A 71 -1.50 4.57 -12.23
CA THR A 71 -0.57 5.50 -11.60
C THR A 71 0.87 5.00 -11.67
N SER A 72 1.11 3.71 -11.42
CA SER A 72 2.43 3.11 -11.58
C SER A 72 2.96 3.24 -13.01
N TYR A 73 2.12 2.96 -14.01
CA TYR A 73 2.48 3.09 -15.42
C TYR A 73 2.81 4.53 -15.82
N ILE A 74 2.01 5.50 -15.35
CA ILE A 74 2.27 6.94 -15.58
C ILE A 74 3.58 7.37 -14.96
N ILE A 75 3.91 6.92 -13.74
CA ILE A 75 5.18 7.25 -13.07
C ILE A 75 6.37 6.72 -13.87
N ILE A 76 6.28 5.48 -14.35
CA ILE A 76 7.34 4.85 -15.15
C ILE A 76 7.56 5.60 -16.47
N LEU A 77 6.49 5.96 -17.19
CA LEU A 77 6.60 6.70 -18.45
C LEU A 77 7.18 8.12 -18.32
N LYS A 78 7.09 8.70 -17.11
CA LYS A 78 7.55 10.06 -16.85
C LYS A 78 9.01 10.12 -16.38
N THR A 79 9.65 8.95 -16.19
CA THR A 79 11.04 8.77 -15.79
C THR A 79 11.87 8.37 -17.00
#